data_AF-A0A7Z8QK15-F1
#
_entry.id   AF-A0A7Z8QK15-F1
#
_cell.length_a   1.000
_cell.length_b   1.000
_cell.length_c   1.000
_cell.angle_alpha   90.00
_cell.angle_beta   90.00
_cell.angle_gamma   90.00
#
_symmetry.space_group_name_H-M   'P 1'
#
loop_
_entity.id
_entity.type
_entity.pdbx_description
1 polymer ?
#
loop_
_entity_poly.entity_id
_entity_poly.type
_entity_poly.pdbx_seq_one_letter_code
_entity_poly.pdbx_strand_id
1 'polypeptide(L)'
;MGNFSLLLEDDFDYDLCSARLLGRDIATIATRSTMQAVNELLQGETGVQEEYFLVEAMSGRYGSKSFTKNLDLLEALYKGLTEKHRKK
;
A
#
# COMPACT_ATOMS: atom_id res chain seq x y z
N MET A 1 -20.92 -27.00 -15.30
CA MET A 1 -20.07 -25.82 -15.54
C MET A 1 -19.88 -25.12 -14.20
N GLY A 2 -18.64 -25.05 -13.72
CA GLY A 2 -18.33 -24.48 -12.40
C GLY A 2 -18.64 -22.97 -12.38
N ASN A 3 -19.40 -22.55 -11.39
CA ASN A 3 -19.85 -21.17 -11.22
C ASN A 3 -18.66 -20.29 -10.78
N PHE A 4 -18.07 -19.56 -11.73
CA PHE A 4 -16.98 -18.58 -11.49
C PHE A 4 -17.47 -17.28 -10.80
N SER A 5 -18.74 -17.20 -10.40
CA SER A 5 -19.35 -16.00 -9.80
C SER A 5 -18.88 -15.67 -8.37
N LEU A 6 -17.82 -16.31 -7.86
CA LEU A 6 -17.35 -16.13 -6.47
C LEU A 6 -16.22 -15.10 -6.32
N LEU A 7 -15.83 -14.40 -7.40
CA LEU A 7 -14.58 -13.62 -7.43
C LEU A 7 -14.72 -12.13 -7.75
N LEU A 8 -15.93 -11.63 -7.94
CA LEU A 8 -16.22 -10.21 -8.15
C LEU A 8 -17.33 -9.82 -7.17
N GLU A 9 -16.98 -9.68 -5.90
CA GLU A 9 -17.79 -8.84 -5.03
C GLU A 9 -17.65 -7.41 -5.56
N ASP A 10 -18.77 -6.78 -5.94
CA ASP A 10 -18.78 -5.42 -6.53
C ASP A 10 -18.12 -4.36 -5.61
N ASP A 11 -17.91 -4.69 -4.33
CA ASP A 11 -17.29 -3.84 -3.32
C ASP A 11 -15.80 -4.15 -3.03
N PHE A 12 -15.19 -5.10 -3.74
CA PHE A 12 -13.78 -5.45 -3.49
C PHE A 12 -12.81 -4.41 -4.05
N ASP A 13 -12.08 -3.71 -3.18
CA ASP A 13 -11.07 -2.73 -3.58
C ASP A 13 -9.75 -3.40 -3.98
N TYR A 14 -9.65 -3.77 -5.26
CA TYR A 14 -8.46 -4.38 -5.84
C TYR A 14 -7.20 -3.51 -5.72
N ASP A 15 -7.34 -2.18 -5.73
CA ASP A 15 -6.19 -1.28 -5.61
C ASP A 15 -5.57 -1.39 -4.20
N LEU A 16 -6.40 -1.35 -3.15
CA LEU A 16 -5.93 -1.49 -1.77
C LEU A 16 -5.34 -2.88 -1.51
N CYS A 17 -5.98 -3.92 -2.03
CA CYS A 17 -5.45 -5.27 -1.94
C CYS A 17 -4.07 -5.39 -2.62
N SER A 18 -3.93 -4.82 -3.82
CA SER A 18 -2.69 -4.86 -4.59
C SER A 18 -1.58 -4.06 -3.90
N ALA A 19 -1.87 -2.89 -3.35
CA ALA A 19 -0.91 -2.10 -2.58
C ALA A 19 -0.39 -2.87 -1.36
N ARG A 20 -1.30 -3.54 -0.63
CA ARG A 20 -0.93 -4.38 0.52
C ARG A 20 -0.10 -5.61 0.12
N LEU A 21 -0.44 -6.26 -0.99
CA LEU A 21 0.35 -7.36 -1.53
C LEU A 21 1.77 -6.90 -1.90
N LEU A 22 1.90 -5.76 -2.58
CA LEU A 22 3.19 -5.16 -2.90
C LEU A 22 4.02 -4.88 -1.64
N GLY A 23 3.40 -4.42 -0.55
CA GLY A 23 4.09 -4.19 0.72
C GLY A 23 4.73 -5.47 1.27
N ARG A 24 4.02 -6.60 1.18
CA ARG A 24 4.54 -7.91 1.60
C ARG A 24 5.68 -8.39 0.70
N ASP A 25 5.57 -8.17 -0.60
CA ASP A 25 6.62 -8.54 -1.55
C ASP A 25 7.89 -7.73 -1.29
N ILE A 26 7.77 -6.42 -1.04
CA ILE A 26 8.88 -5.56 -0.63
C ILE A 26 9.53 -6.11 0.64
N ALA A 27 8.75 -6.41 1.68
CA ALA A 27 9.29 -6.96 2.93
C ALA A 27 10.04 -8.30 2.74
N THR A 28 9.68 -9.07 1.72
CA THR A 28 10.31 -10.35 1.40
C THR A 28 11.63 -10.18 0.64
N ILE A 29 11.72 -9.23 -0.29
CA ILE A 29 12.85 -9.11 -1.23
C ILE A 29 13.82 -7.98 -0.90
N ALA A 30 13.40 -6.99 -0.10
CA ALA A 30 14.20 -5.81 0.18
C ALA A 30 15.43 -6.16 1.03
N THR A 31 16.55 -5.51 0.73
CA THR A 31 17.71 -5.51 1.63
C THR A 31 17.35 -4.78 2.94
N ARG A 32 18.12 -5.02 4.01
CA ARG A 32 17.90 -4.34 5.29
C ARG A 32 17.91 -2.81 5.17
N SER A 33 18.83 -2.25 4.38
CA SER A 33 18.94 -0.79 4.19
C SER A 33 17.77 -0.25 3.36
N THR A 34 17.38 -0.94 2.29
CA THR A 34 16.16 -0.60 1.52
C THR A 34 14.92 -0.66 2.41
N MET A 35 14.83 -1.68 3.25
CA MET A 35 13.70 -1.86 4.16
C MET A 35 13.62 -0.70 5.18
N GLN A 36 14.76 -0.30 5.74
CA GLN A 36 14.80 0.83 6.64
C GLN A 36 14.32 2.12 5.95
N ALA A 37 14.87 2.43 4.77
CA ALA A 37 14.52 3.63 4.03
C ALA A 37 13.03 3.68 3.64
N VAL A 38 12.47 2.56 3.17
CA VAL A 38 11.05 2.47 2.81
C VAL A 38 10.15 2.61 4.05
N ASN A 39 10.52 2.01 5.18
CA ASN A 39 9.76 2.13 6.42
C ASN A 39 9.77 3.57 6.95
N GLU A 40 10.93 4.24 6.96
CA GLU A 40 11.05 5.65 7.37
C GLU A 40 10.21 6.57 6.47
N LEU A 41 10.26 6.35 5.15
CA LEU A 41 9.45 7.11 4.20
C LEU A 41 7.96 6.92 4.47
N LEU A 42 7.49 5.68 4.54
CA LEU A 42 6.06 5.40 4.70
C LEU A 42 5.53 5.81 6.07
N GLN A 43 6.33 5.78 7.13
CA GLN A 43 5.94 6.31 8.44
C GLN A 43 5.64 7.82 8.39
N GLY A 44 6.39 8.58 7.59
CA GLY A 44 6.15 10.03 7.41
C GLY A 44 4.97 10.37 6.50
N GLU A 45 4.36 9.38 5.85
CA GLU A 45 3.35 9.57 4.80
C GLU A 45 2.05 8.79 5.09
N THR A 46 1.92 8.21 6.28
CA THR A 46 0.76 7.41 6.71
C THR A 46 0.34 7.75 8.14
N GLY A 47 -0.89 7.41 8.53
CA GLY A 47 -1.44 7.82 9.83
C GLY A 47 -1.73 9.32 9.86
N VAL A 48 -1.75 9.93 11.05
CA VAL A 48 -1.98 11.38 11.21
C VAL A 48 -0.64 12.11 11.14
N GLN A 49 -0.47 12.96 10.13
CA GLN A 49 0.73 13.76 9.89
C GLN A 49 0.37 15.24 9.74
N GLU A 50 1.35 16.13 9.97
CA GLU A 50 1.21 17.56 9.70
C GLU A 50 1.22 17.84 8.19
N GLU A 51 2.04 17.11 7.43
CA GLU A 51 2.21 17.26 5.97
C GLU A 51 2.42 15.86 5.33
N TYR A 52 1.93 15.67 4.10
CA TYR A 52 2.04 14.40 3.36
C TYR A 52 2.66 14.63 1.97
N PHE A 53 3.96 14.89 1.93
CA PHE A 53 4.66 15.31 0.71
C PHE A 53 4.54 14.30 -0.43
N LEU A 54 4.66 13.01 -0.14
CA LEU A 54 4.52 11.96 -1.15
C LEU A 54 3.08 11.85 -1.64
N VAL A 55 2.10 11.88 -0.73
CA VAL A 55 0.67 11.79 -1.08
C VAL A 55 0.28 12.94 -2.01
N GLU A 56 0.73 14.16 -1.70
CA GLU A 56 0.50 15.36 -2.52
C GLU A 56 1.24 15.30 -3.86
N ALA A 57 2.50 14.86 -3.86
CA ALA A 57 3.29 14.72 -5.08
C ALA A 57 2.68 13.69 -6.05
N MET A 58 2.04 12.63 -5.54
CA MET A 58 1.32 11.63 -6.33
C MET A 58 0.10 12.23 -7.06
N SER A 59 -0.56 13.24 -6.49
CA SER A 59 -1.68 13.93 -7.13
C SER A 59 -1.27 14.74 -8.36
N GLY A 60 -0.05 15.29 -8.38
CA GLY A 60 0.44 16.14 -9.47
C GLY A 60 1.06 15.41 -10.67
N ARG A 61 1.52 14.16 -10.52
CA ARG A 61 2.31 13.47 -11.57
C ARG A 61 1.51 12.58 -12.53
N TYR A 62 0.33 12.10 -12.14
CA TYR A 62 -0.43 11.12 -12.93
C TYR A 62 -1.93 11.44 -13.09
N GLY A 63 -2.35 12.66 -12.73
CA GLY A 63 -3.68 13.19 -13.05
C GLY A 63 -4.91 12.36 -12.63
N SER A 64 -4.83 11.38 -11.74
CA SER A 64 -5.87 10.32 -11.69
C SER A 64 -6.33 9.78 -10.34
N LYS A 65 -5.80 10.19 -9.18
CA LYS A 65 -6.33 9.76 -7.86
C LYS A 65 -6.39 10.91 -6.85
N SER A 66 -7.47 10.95 -6.06
CA SER A 66 -7.64 11.95 -4.99
C SER A 66 -6.60 11.76 -3.90
N PHE A 67 -6.30 12.82 -3.14
CA PHE A 67 -5.41 12.77 -1.98
C PHE A 67 -5.76 11.58 -1.06
N THR A 68 -7.05 11.41 -0.73
CA THR A 68 -7.53 10.31 0.11
C THR A 68 -7.17 8.95 -0.46
N LYS A 69 -7.39 8.71 -1.76
CA LYS A 69 -7.05 7.42 -2.37
C LYS A 69 -5.55 7.18 -2.36
N ASN A 70 -4.72 8.21 -2.53
CA ASN A 70 -3.27 8.07 -2.42
C ASN A 70 -2.85 7.72 -1.00
N LEU A 71 -3.42 8.37 0.01
CA LEU A 71 -3.18 8.05 1.41
C LEU A 71 -3.59 6.60 1.72
N ASP A 72 -4.79 6.18 1.33
CA ASP A 72 -5.28 4.81 1.55
C ASP A 72 -4.35 3.76 0.91
N LEU A 73 -3.79 4.06 -0.26
CA LEU A 73 -2.83 3.18 -0.93
C LEU A 73 -1.50 3.08 -0.18
N LEU A 74 -0.97 4.20 0.32
CA LEU A 74 0.25 4.18 1.13
C LEU A 74 0.02 3.49 2.48
N GLU A 75 -1.15 3.64 3.09
CA GLU A 75 -1.51 2.92 4.32
C GLU A 75 -1.61 1.42 4.08
N ALA A 76 -2.27 1.00 2.99
CA ALA A 76 -2.36 -0.40 2.61
C ALA A 76 -0.97 -1.00 2.34
N LEU A 77 -0.11 -0.27 1.62
CA LEU A 77 1.29 -0.64 1.38
C LEU A 77 2.05 -0.80 2.70
N TYR A 78 1.95 0.18 3.59
CA TYR A 78 2.64 0.16 4.89
C TYR A 78 2.18 -0.99 5.78
N LYS A 79 0.87 -1.30 5.75
CA LYS A 79 0.31 -2.47 6.42
C LYS A 79 0.89 -3.78 5.89
N GLY A 80 0.98 -3.93 4.58
CA GLY A 80 1.60 -5.10 3.95
C GLY A 80 3.07 -5.27 4.34
N LEU A 81 3.78 -4.16 4.45
CA LEU A 81 5.19 -4.10 4.84
C LEU A 81 5.45 -4.57 6.28
N THR A 82 4.53 -4.23 7.19
CA THR A 82 4.67 -4.44 8.63
C THR A 82 3.96 -5.70 9.13
N GLU A 83 3.30 -6.42 8.23
CA GLU A 83 2.70 -7.71 8.53
C GLU A 83 3.73 -8.73 8.97
N LYS A 84 3.57 -9.24 10.19
CA LYS A 84 4.38 -10.34 10.68
C LYS A 84 4.14 -11.56 9.80
N HIS A 85 5.16 -11.98 9.06
CA HIS A 85 5.17 -13.31 8.47
C HIS A 85 5.15 -14.33 9.62
N ARG A 86 4.00 -14.94 9.86
CA ARG A 86 3.93 -16.14 10.69
C ARG A 86 4.78 -17.20 9.99
N LYS A 87 5.99 -17.45 10.49
CA LYS A 87 6.79 -18.60 10.04
C LYS A 87 5.93 -19.84 10.24
N LYS A 88 5.61 -20.53 9.15
CA LYS A 88 5.08 -21.90 9.19
C LYS A 88 6.20 -22.85 9.55
#